data_AF-A0AA43H1L1-F1
#
_entry.id   AF-A0AA43H1L1-F1
#
_cell.length_a   1.000
_cell.length_b   1.000
_cell.length_c   1.000
_cell.angle_alpha   90.00
_cell.angle_beta   90.00
_cell.angle_gamma   90.00
#
_symmetry.space_group_name_H-M   'P 1'
#
loop_
_entity.id
_entity.type
_entity.pdbx_description
1 polymer ?
#
loop_
_entity_poly.entity_id
_entity_poly.type
_entity_poly.pdbx_seq_one_letter_code
_entity_poly.pdbx_strand_id
1 'polypeptide(L)' 'MATRQELSQRLGRNESTVYRWVKRYQQEGIEALLELKTPPGKQSLVPPQVMNQLQQDLSQPQGFNSYSQIQE' A
#
# COMPACT_ATOMS: atom_id res chain seq x y z
N MET A 1 34.70 -5.34 7.84
CA MET A 1 33.39 -4.68 8.02
C MET A 1 33.19 -3.76 6.82
N ALA A 2 32.29 -4.07 5.88
CA ALA A 2 32.02 -3.17 4.76
C ALA A 2 31.33 -1.91 5.30
N THR A 3 31.83 -0.73 4.92
CA THR A 3 31.22 0.53 5.36
C THR A 3 29.87 0.75 4.65
N ARG A 4 28.95 1.51 5.27
CA ARG A 4 27.66 1.86 4.64
C ARG A 4 27.85 2.50 3.26
N GLN A 5 28.91 3.30 3.11
CA GLN A 5 29.30 3.96 1.87
C GLN A 5 29.69 2.94 0.79
N GLU A 6 30.52 1.94 1.10
CA GLU A 6 30.87 0.86 0.17
C GLU A 6 29.63 0.08 -0.30
N LEU A 7 28.71 -0.23 0.62
CA LEU A 7 27.45 -0.90 0.28
C LEU A 7 26.57 -0.04 -0.62
N SER A 8 26.50 1.26 -0.36
CA SER A 8 25.73 2.20 -1.18
C SER A 8 26.24 2.26 -2.62
N GLN A 9 27.57 2.30 -2.81
CA GLN A 9 28.23 2.32 -4.11
C GLN A 9 28.02 1.00 -4.86
N ARG A 10 28.21 -0.14 -4.19
CA ARG A 10 28.03 -1.47 -4.79
C ARG A 10 26.58 -1.74 -5.21
N LEU A 11 25.61 -1.26 -4.41
CA LEU A 11 24.18 -1.49 -4.67
C LEU A 11 23.56 -0.41 -5.57
N GLY A 12 24.29 0.68 -5.89
CA GLY A 12 23.75 1.81 -6.65
C GLY A 12 22.56 2.49 -5.94
N ARG A 13 22.56 2.50 -4.61
CA ARG A 13 21.50 3.08 -3.77
C ARG A 13 22.06 4.16 -2.88
N ASN A 14 21.20 5.10 -2.46
CA ASN A 14 21.59 6.12 -1.51
C ASN A 14 21.92 5.49 -0.14
N GLU A 15 22.90 6.05 0.57
CA GLU A 15 23.29 5.61 1.91
C GLU A 15 22.12 5.60 2.91
N SER A 16 21.18 6.53 2.80
CA SER A 16 19.97 6.59 3.64
C SER A 16 19.05 5.39 3.43
N THR A 17 18.95 4.88 2.19
CA THR A 17 18.21 3.65 1.86
C THR A 17 18.88 2.44 2.50
N VAL A 18 20.20 2.32 2.35
CA VAL A 18 20.98 1.23 2.95
C VAL A 18 20.88 1.26 4.48
N TYR A 19 20.97 2.44 5.09
CA TYR A 19 20.78 2.61 6.54
C TYR A 19 19.40 2.13 7.00
N ARG A 20 18.32 2.51 6.29
CA ARG A 20 16.96 2.07 6.63
C ARG A 20 16.81 0.55 6.53
N TRP A 21 17.38 -0.08 5.50
CA TRP A 21 17.36 -1.53 5.33
C TRP A 21 18.11 -2.25 6.46
N VAL A 22 19.33 -1.81 6.79
CA VAL A 22 20.12 -2.39 7.88
C VAL A 22 19.42 -2.23 9.23
N LYS A 23 18.88 -1.05 9.51
CA LYS A 23 18.13 -0.80 10.76
C LYS A 23 16.90 -1.70 10.86
N ARG A 24 16.11 -1.81 9.78
CA ARG A 24 14.91 -2.67 9.74
C ARG A 24 15.27 -4.13 9.97
N TYR A 25 16.32 -4.62 9.33
CA TYR A 25 16.83 -5.97 9.53
C TYR A 25 17.26 -6.24 10.98
N GLN A 26 17.98 -5.31 11.59
CA GLN A 26 18.42 -5.44 12.98
C GLN A 26 17.26 -5.47 13.97
N GLN A 27 16.14 -4.83 13.65
CA GLN A 27 14.98 -4.73 14.53
C GLN A 27 13.96 -5.87 14.34
N GLU A 28 13.72 -6.26 13.08
CA GLU A 28 12.58 -7.11 12.72
C GLU A 28 13.00 -8.37 11.93
N GLY A 29 14.30 -8.54 11.66
CA GLY A 29 14.83 -9.68 10.92
C GLY A 29 14.64 -9.61 9.40
N ILE A 30 14.91 -10.73 8.73
CA ILE A 30 14.86 -10.81 7.27
C ILE A 30 13.44 -10.72 6.71
N GLU A 31 12.46 -11.27 7.43
CA GLU A 31 11.05 -11.27 7.00
C GLU A 31 10.53 -9.85 6.76
N ALA A 32 10.87 -8.91 7.66
CA ALA A 32 10.51 -7.52 7.49
C ALA A 32 11.20 -6.84 6.31
N LEU A 33 12.44 -7.24 5.96
CA LEU A 33 13.10 -6.72 4.76
C LEU A 33 12.39 -7.16 3.48
N LEU A 34 11.78 -8.34 3.49
CA LEU A 34 11.05 -8.92 2.36
C LEU A 34 9.59 -8.42 2.27
N GLU A 35 9.08 -7.79 3.33
CA GLU A 35 7.74 -7.24 3.34
C GLU A 35 7.60 -6.06 2.35
N LEU A 36 6.82 -6.31 1.29
CA LEU A 36 6.37 -5.28 0.36
C LEU A 36 5.27 -4.46 1.01
N LYS A 37 5.64 -3.30 1.58
CA LYS A 37 4.66 -2.35 2.10
C LYS A 37 3.88 -1.73 0.94
N THR A 38 2.61 -2.11 0.82
CA THR A 38 1.65 -1.35 0.03
C THR A 38 1.24 -0.14 0.86
N PRO A 39 1.64 1.09 0.49
CA PRO A 39 1.15 2.26 1.20
C PRO A 39 -0.39 2.23 1.16
N PRO A 40 -1.08 2.57 2.27
CA PRO A 40 -2.51 2.77 2.22
C PRO A 40 -2.71 3.88 1.20
N GLY A 41 -3.27 3.53 0.03
CA GLY A 41 -3.51 4.51 -1.01
C GLY A 41 -4.39 5.65 -0.49
N LYS A 42 -4.67 6.64 -1.34
CA LYS A 42 -5.63 7.69 -0.99
C LYS A 42 -6.92 7.03 -0.47
N GLN A 43 -7.33 7.41 0.74
CA GLN A 43 -8.57 6.91 1.32
C GLN A 43 -9.73 7.21 0.36
N SER A 44 -10.65 6.26 0.24
CA SER A 44 -11.85 6.46 -0.57
C SER A 44 -12.60 7.69 -0.07
N LEU A 45 -13.04 8.54 -1.00
CA LEU A 45 -13.93 9.65 -0.69
C LEU A 45 -15.35 9.18 -0.37
N VAL A 46 -15.68 7.93 -0.74
CA VAL A 46 -16.99 7.34 -0.49
C VAL A 46 -17.06 6.87 0.97
N PRO A 47 -17.99 7.40 1.78
CA PRO A 47 -18.19 6.94 3.14
C PRO A 47 -18.50 5.44 3.20
N PRO A 48 -18.05 4.70 4.24
CA PRO A 48 -18.30 3.26 4.34
C PRO A 48 -19.79 2.90 4.30
N GLN A 49 -20.66 3.76 4.85
CA GLN A 49 -22.11 3.56 4.84
C GLN A 49 -22.68 3.60 3.42
N VAL A 50 -22.23 4.55 2.59
CA VAL A 50 -22.66 4.67 1.18
C VAL A 50 -22.16 3.48 0.38
N MET A 51 -20.93 3.02 0.62
CA MET A 51 -20.38 1.83 -0.03
C MET A 51 -21.18 0.57 0.31
N ASN A 52 -21.54 0.39 1.57
CA ASN A 52 -22.33 -0.77 2.01
C ASN A 52 -23.74 -0.77 1.40
N GLN A 53 -24.39 0.41 1.36
CA GLN A 53 -25.69 0.56 0.72
C GLN A 53 -25.61 0.22 -0.78
N LEU A 54 -24.60 0.79 -1.47
CA LEU A 54 -24.38 0.54 -2.89
C LEU A 54 -24.14 -0.96 -3.18
N GLN A 55 -23.38 -1.66 -2.32
CA GLN A 55 -23.18 -3.11 -2.44
C GLN A 55 -24.48 -3.91 -2.27
N GLN A 56 -25.35 -3.49 -1.34
CA GLN A 56 -26.66 -4.13 -1.15
C GLN A 56 -27.57 -3.92 -2.36
N ASP A 57 -27.63 -2.70 -2.88
CA ASP A 57 -28.48 -2.36 -4.02
C ASP A 57 -28.03 -3.07 -5.30
N LEU A 58 -26.71 -3.16 -5.53
CA LEU A 58 -26.13 -3.92 -6.66
C LEU A 58 -26.34 -5.44 -6.55
N SER A 59 -26.59 -5.97 -5.35
CA SER A 59 -26.87 -7.39 -5.16
C SER A 59 -28.30 -7.79 -5.54
N GLN A 60 -29.20 -6.81 -5.70
CA GLN A 60 -30.60 -7.06 -6.07
C GLN A 60 -30.72 -7.33 -7.57
N PRO A 61 -31.60 -8.27 -8.01
CA PRO A 61 -31.76 -8.61 -9.43
C PRO A 61 -32.21 -7.44 -10.31
N GLN A 62 -32.92 -6.48 -9.72
CA GLN A 62 -33.40 -5.28 -10.40
C GLN A 62 -32.27 -4.25 -10.58
N GLY A 63 -31.34 -4.20 -9.60
CA GLY A 63 -30.06 -3.49 -9.62
C GLY A 63 -30.07 -2.07 -10.18
N PHE A 64 -28.89 -1.64 -10.63
CA PHE A 64 -28.72 -0.47 -11.48
C PHE A 64 -28.34 -0.94 -12.88
N ASN A 65 -29.02 -0.40 -13.90
CA ASN A 65 -28.77 -0.73 -15.30
C ASN A 65 -27.72 0.20 -15.94
N SER A 66 -27.41 1.31 -15.28
CA SER A 66 -26.35 2.23 -15.72
C SER A 66 -25.75 3.01 -14.56
N TYR A 67 -24.52 3.46 -14.78
CA TYR A 67 -23.80 4.33 -13.85
C TYR A 67 -24.51 5.66 -13.57
N SER A 68 -25.26 6.18 -14.55
CA SER A 68 -26.01 7.43 -14.39
C SER A 68 -27.11 7.34 -13.31
N GLN A 69 -27.64 6.14 -13.03
CA GLN A 69 -28.65 5.94 -11.99
C GLN A 69 -28.08 6.04 -10.57
N ILE A 70 -26.75 6.01 -10.42
CA ILE A 70 -26.04 6.09 -9.13
C ILE A 70 -25.54 7.52 -8.86
N GLN A 71 -25.52 8.39 -9.88
CA GLN A 71 -24.85 9.70 -9.85
C GLN A 71 -25.77 10.88 -9.47
N GLU A 72 -27.05 10.64 -9.15
CA GLU A 72 -28.00 11.66 -8.70
C GLU A 72 -27.88 11.96 -7.20
#